data_AF-A0A4V2XF67-F1
#
_entry.id   AF-A0A4V2XF67-F1
#
_cell.length_a   1.000
_cell.length_b   1.000
_cell.length_c   1.000
_cell.angle_alpha   90.00
_cell.angle_beta   90.00
_cell.angle_gamma   90.00
#
_symmetry.space_group_name_H-M   'P 1'
#
loop_
_entity.id
_entity.type
_entity.pdbx_description
1 polymer ?
#
loop_
_entity_poly.entity_id
_entity_poly.type
_entity_poly.pdbx_seq_one_letter_code
_entity_poly.pdbx_strand_id
1 'polypeptide(L)'
;MRSRGVVVLAVLLAVVLVTGLVAGWALRRERERDTPERVAARYFAAWSEGDLDEMGRLVADPPAGFAAQHRALSHGLAVTAIALEPRPVVRSGPDAARAAFTATRSLSGHGAWSFASELRLVRVDGRWRVLWSPATLYPGLKGGGSWAMRQVFVPAATPAARDGRPLQDGGPLAPYVAAIISRLDEEEEQRVWAIELRDDGGPPQHVKLFGVEKGRRIRTTLDRRVQAAAEQAVAAAPGRAAIVAVRPGDGEVLAVADGLGGLGAFIGRYPPGSTFKVVTAGALAAAGSGAGTGADCPASVVTAQRTIRNDEDHALGRTTLRGAFAASCNTTFSQLAVERLGAEKLAASARRFGFGARLTPGADAADGSFPAPESGAELAEAAIGQGRVQASPLLMASVAAAAADGSWRSPRLLEPKLIREGGGATPDPRPVPGTSALRTMMRAVVTGGTAAGAGLPSGTAGKTGTAEIGGGESHAWFIGYRDGVAFSVFVESGGSGPKVAAPLAARFLKAMG
;
A
#
# COMPACT_ATOMS: atom_id res chain seq x y z
N MET A 1 19.55 -78.97 54.31
CA MET A 1 20.15 -77.91 53.46
C MET A 1 19.05 -77.25 52.60
N ARG A 2 18.19 -76.37 53.16
CA ARG A 2 17.15 -75.68 52.36
C ARG A 2 16.84 -74.22 52.76
N SER A 3 17.39 -73.71 53.88
CA SER A 3 17.09 -72.35 54.36
C SER A 3 18.01 -71.24 53.84
N ARG A 4 19.19 -71.58 53.32
CA ARG A 4 20.17 -70.56 52.85
C ARG A 4 19.87 -70.01 51.45
N GLY A 5 19.22 -70.76 50.56
CA GLY A 5 18.89 -70.31 49.21
C GLY A 5 17.73 -69.31 49.14
N VAL A 6 16.73 -69.45 50.02
CA VAL A 6 15.54 -68.58 50.05
C VAL A 6 15.86 -67.19 50.62
N VAL A 7 16.75 -67.13 51.62
CA VAL A 7 17.17 -65.86 52.22
C VAL A 7 18.02 -65.04 51.24
N VAL A 8 18.91 -65.68 50.48
CA VAL A 8 19.74 -64.99 49.47
C VAL A 8 18.88 -64.44 48.32
N LEU A 9 17.87 -65.19 47.86
CA LEU A 9 16.97 -64.74 46.79
C LEU A 9 16.08 -63.57 47.24
N ALA A 10 15.57 -63.61 48.47
CA ALA A 10 14.75 -62.52 49.03
C ALA A 10 15.55 -61.22 49.23
N VAL A 11 16.81 -61.32 49.66
CA VAL A 11 17.71 -60.16 49.80
C VAL A 11 18.06 -59.58 48.43
N LEU A 12 18.33 -60.42 47.41
CA LEU A 12 18.62 -59.94 46.05
C LEU A 12 17.40 -59.25 45.41
N LEU A 13 16.19 -59.79 45.58
CA LEU A 13 14.95 -59.16 45.10
C LEU A 13 14.68 -57.82 45.79
N ALA A 14 14.91 -57.73 47.10
CA ALA A 14 14.77 -56.49 47.85
C ALA A 14 15.79 -55.42 47.40
N VAL A 15 17.04 -55.80 47.11
CA VAL A 15 18.06 -54.87 46.59
C VAL A 15 17.70 -54.39 45.18
N VAL A 16 17.17 -55.25 44.30
CA VAL A 16 16.73 -54.84 42.95
C VAL A 16 15.51 -53.93 42.98
N LEU A 17 14.54 -54.18 43.86
CA LEU A 17 13.37 -53.31 44.05
C LEU A 17 13.75 -51.94 44.63
N VAL A 18 14.65 -51.91 45.62
CA VAL A 18 15.13 -50.65 46.22
C VAL A 18 15.99 -49.86 45.23
N THR A 19 16.87 -50.49 44.47
CA THR A 19 17.66 -49.81 43.42
C THR A 19 16.79 -49.32 42.27
N GLY A 20 15.77 -50.08 41.85
CA GLY A 20 14.78 -49.64 40.86
C GLY A 20 13.90 -48.47 41.34
N LEU A 21 13.50 -48.45 42.61
CA LEU A 21 12.76 -47.34 43.23
C LEU A 21 13.63 -46.09 43.40
N VAL A 22 14.90 -46.24 43.79
CA VAL A 22 15.86 -45.13 43.89
C VAL A 22 16.22 -44.58 42.52
N ALA A 23 16.43 -45.43 41.52
CA ALA A 23 16.66 -45.01 40.14
C ALA A 23 15.42 -44.34 39.54
N GLY A 24 14.22 -44.88 39.77
CA GLY A 24 12.95 -44.27 39.36
C GLY A 24 12.67 -42.94 40.05
N TRP A 25 13.01 -42.81 41.34
CA TRP A 25 12.90 -41.56 42.10
C TRP A 25 13.96 -40.53 41.67
N ALA A 26 15.19 -40.95 41.38
CA ALA A 26 16.24 -40.09 40.83
C ALA A 26 15.90 -39.58 39.42
N LEU A 27 15.40 -40.46 38.54
CA LEU A 27 14.90 -40.09 37.20
C LEU A 27 13.67 -39.17 37.26
N ARG A 28 12.78 -39.34 38.25
CA ARG A 28 11.68 -38.40 38.52
C ARG A 28 12.19 -37.05 39.03
N ARG A 29 13.17 -37.05 39.94
CA ARG A 29 13.82 -35.83 40.46
C ARG A 29 14.60 -35.07 39.39
N GLU A 30 15.21 -35.77 38.43
CA GLU A 30 15.83 -35.15 37.25
C GLU A 30 14.78 -34.58 36.29
N ARG A 31 13.68 -35.31 36.05
CA ARG A 31 12.53 -34.80 35.25
C ARG A 31 11.81 -33.60 35.89
N GLU A 32 11.84 -33.46 37.21
CA GLU A 32 11.31 -32.29 37.95
C GLU A 32 12.28 -31.08 37.97
N ARG A 33 13.54 -31.26 37.55
CA ARG A 33 14.56 -30.18 37.51
C ARG A 33 14.61 -29.42 36.17
N ASP A 34 14.21 -30.05 35.07
CA ASP A 34 14.27 -29.48 33.72
C ASP A 34 12.86 -29.24 33.16
N THR A 35 12.08 -28.34 33.76
CA THR A 35 10.82 -27.87 33.16
C THR A 35 11.09 -26.63 32.30
N PRO A 36 10.30 -26.35 31.24
CA PRO A 36 10.49 -25.15 30.42
C PRO A 36 10.36 -23.87 31.24
N GLU A 37 9.53 -23.88 32.30
CA GLU A 37 9.39 -22.77 33.24
C GLU A 37 10.70 -22.49 33.99
N ARG A 38 11.40 -23.52 34.47
CA ARG A 38 12.69 -23.36 35.16
C ARG A 38 13.81 -22.98 34.22
N VAL A 39 13.85 -23.55 33.01
CA VAL A 39 14.85 -23.18 31.98
C VAL A 39 14.67 -21.73 31.57
N ALA A 40 13.43 -21.28 31.32
CA ALA A 40 13.14 -19.89 31.02
C ALA A 40 13.57 -18.96 32.16
N ALA A 41 13.18 -19.27 33.41
CA ALA A 41 13.55 -18.46 34.58
C ALA A 41 15.07 -18.34 34.75
N ARG A 42 15.81 -19.44 34.60
CA ARG A 42 17.29 -19.43 34.64
C ARG A 42 17.90 -18.61 33.51
N TYR A 43 17.36 -18.73 32.30
CA TYR A 43 17.84 -17.98 31.15
C TYR A 43 17.64 -16.47 31.34
N PHE A 44 16.46 -16.05 31.82
CA PHE A 44 16.20 -14.63 32.11
C PHE A 44 17.04 -14.09 33.27
N ALA A 45 17.31 -14.90 34.30
CA ALA A 45 18.21 -14.52 35.39
C ALA A 45 19.65 -14.31 34.89
N ALA A 46 20.20 -15.30 34.18
CA ALA A 46 21.53 -15.21 33.59
C ALA A 46 21.65 -14.02 32.61
N TRP A 47 20.61 -13.76 31.82
CA TRP A 47 20.59 -12.60 30.92
C TRP A 47 20.55 -11.27 31.69
N SER A 48 19.78 -11.18 32.76
CA SER A 48 19.70 -9.96 33.59
C SER A 48 21.03 -9.67 34.29
N GLU A 49 21.78 -10.71 34.66
CA GLU A 49 23.11 -10.62 35.27
C GLU A 49 24.25 -10.42 34.25
N GLY A 50 23.95 -10.58 32.95
CA GLY A 50 24.95 -10.52 31.89
C GLY A 50 25.83 -11.77 31.76
N ASP A 51 25.46 -12.88 32.40
CA ASP A 51 26.14 -14.18 32.30
C ASP A 51 25.81 -14.88 30.97
N LEU A 52 26.46 -14.41 29.90
CA LEU A 52 26.28 -14.96 28.55
C LEU A 52 26.76 -16.41 28.42
N ASP A 53 27.67 -16.85 29.30
CA ASP A 53 28.18 -18.23 29.29
C ASP A 53 27.11 -19.19 29.83
N GLU A 54 26.46 -18.84 30.94
CA GLU A 54 25.32 -19.61 31.45
C GLU A 54 24.13 -19.57 30.50
N MET A 55 23.82 -18.42 29.89
CA MET A 55 22.80 -18.35 28.85
C MET A 55 23.11 -19.31 27.70
N GLY A 56 24.35 -19.33 27.22
CA GLY A 56 24.80 -20.22 26.14
C GLY A 56 24.62 -21.71 26.49
N ARG A 57 24.89 -22.11 27.74
CA ARG A 57 24.66 -23.49 28.21
C ARG A 57 23.19 -23.91 28.19
N LEU A 58 22.25 -22.96 28.25
CA LEU A 58 20.82 -23.21 28.23
C LEU A 58 20.24 -23.27 26.81
N VAL A 59 20.99 -22.80 25.80
CA VAL A 59 20.56 -22.78 24.39
C VAL A 59 20.81 -24.13 23.72
N ALA A 60 19.87 -24.56 22.88
CA ALA A 60 20.09 -25.69 21.97
C ALA A 60 20.96 -25.21 20.80
N ASP A 61 22.14 -25.84 20.65
CA ASP A 61 23.10 -25.54 19.58
C ASP A 61 23.39 -24.03 19.42
N PRO A 62 24.02 -23.38 20.44
CA PRO A 62 24.24 -21.94 20.41
C PRO A 62 25.11 -21.56 19.20
N PRO A 63 24.67 -20.61 18.35
CA PRO A 63 25.46 -20.20 17.21
C PRO A 63 26.79 -19.60 17.65
N ALA A 64 27.85 -19.76 16.86
CA ALA A 64 29.19 -19.28 17.20
C ALA A 64 29.24 -17.78 17.59
N GLY A 65 28.34 -16.97 17.03
CA GLY A 65 28.21 -15.55 17.32
C GLY A 65 27.31 -15.19 18.52
N PHE A 66 26.73 -16.15 19.25
CA PHE A 66 25.71 -15.90 20.29
C PHE A 66 26.12 -14.81 21.30
N ALA A 67 27.23 -15.02 22.01
CA ALA A 67 27.71 -14.07 23.01
C ALA A 67 28.18 -12.75 22.36
N ALA A 68 28.78 -12.82 21.17
CA ALA A 68 29.24 -11.65 20.44
C ALA A 68 28.07 -10.72 20.06
N GLN A 69 26.93 -11.26 19.64
CA GLN A 69 25.74 -10.47 19.29
C GLN A 69 25.12 -9.78 20.51
N HIS A 70 25.04 -10.47 21.65
CA HIS A 70 24.59 -9.85 22.90
C HIS A 70 25.51 -8.67 23.31
N ARG A 71 26.83 -8.85 23.21
CA ARG A 71 27.81 -7.78 23.51
C ARG A 71 27.74 -6.64 22.50
N ALA A 72 27.61 -6.94 21.20
CA ALA A 72 27.54 -5.95 20.14
C ALA A 72 26.36 -4.98 20.34
N LEU A 73 25.18 -5.50 20.70
CA LEU A 73 24.04 -4.68 21.03
C LEU A 73 24.31 -3.82 22.28
N SER A 74 24.76 -4.45 23.37
CA SER A 74 25.00 -3.72 24.63
C SER A 74 26.06 -2.62 24.48
N HIS A 75 27.18 -2.91 23.82
CA HIS A 75 28.23 -1.92 23.56
C HIS A 75 27.80 -0.85 22.55
N GLY A 76 27.20 -1.25 21.43
CA GLY A 76 26.80 -0.34 20.36
C GLY A 76 25.79 0.72 20.81
N LEU A 77 24.97 0.40 21.81
CA LEU A 77 23.96 1.30 22.37
C LEU A 77 24.33 1.86 23.75
N ALA A 78 25.54 1.58 24.25
CA ALA A 78 25.98 1.93 25.61
C ALA A 78 24.94 1.57 26.70
N VAL A 79 24.46 0.32 26.66
CA VAL A 79 23.47 -0.21 27.60
C VAL A 79 24.10 -0.29 29.00
N THR A 80 23.47 0.37 29.97
CA THR A 80 23.91 0.39 31.38
C THR A 80 23.17 -0.62 32.26
N ALA A 81 21.94 -0.98 31.89
CA ALA A 81 21.14 -1.98 32.59
C ALA A 81 20.13 -2.63 31.64
N ILE A 82 19.73 -3.86 31.97
CA ILE A 82 18.63 -4.57 31.32
C ILE A 82 17.63 -5.04 32.39
N ALA A 83 16.34 -4.85 32.13
CA ALA A 83 15.25 -5.42 32.90
C ALA A 83 14.41 -6.29 31.97
N LEU A 84 14.10 -7.50 32.41
CA LEU A 84 13.34 -8.50 31.65
C LEU A 84 12.09 -8.87 32.46
N GLU A 85 10.93 -8.67 31.85
CA GLU A 85 9.62 -8.95 32.45
C GLU A 85 8.94 -10.11 31.72
N PRO A 86 9.22 -11.37 32.10
CA PRO A 86 8.63 -12.53 31.46
C PRO A 86 7.15 -12.71 31.85
N ARG A 87 6.34 -13.10 30.86
CA ARG A 87 4.99 -13.62 31.04
C ARG A 87 5.05 -15.13 31.33
N PRO A 88 3.98 -15.72 31.91
CA PRO A 88 3.93 -17.16 32.14
C PRO A 88 4.21 -17.97 30.86
N VAL A 89 4.97 -19.06 31.00
CA VAL A 89 5.28 -19.97 29.89
C VAL A 89 3.99 -20.62 29.39
N VAL A 90 3.81 -20.61 28.07
CA VAL A 90 2.73 -21.32 27.38
C VAL A 90 3.31 -22.50 26.63
N ARG A 91 2.78 -23.70 26.89
CA ARG A 91 3.18 -24.92 26.16
C ARG A 91 2.37 -25.02 24.87
N SER A 92 3.05 -25.29 23.77
CA SER A 92 2.46 -25.44 22.43
C SER A 92 2.44 -26.91 21.98
N GLY A 93 2.83 -27.83 22.86
CA GLY A 93 2.93 -29.27 22.61
C GLY A 93 3.75 -29.97 23.71
N PRO A 94 4.02 -31.27 23.59
CA PRO A 94 4.83 -32.02 24.55
C PRO A 94 6.29 -31.52 24.64
N ASP A 95 6.81 -30.99 23.52
CA ASP A 95 8.22 -30.67 23.32
C ASP A 95 8.48 -29.23 22.87
N ALA A 96 7.46 -28.37 22.90
CA ALA A 96 7.58 -26.96 22.55
C ALA A 96 6.87 -26.05 23.57
N ALA A 97 7.51 -24.95 23.93
CA ALA A 97 6.96 -23.93 24.81
C ALA A 97 7.48 -22.54 24.44
N ARG A 98 6.81 -21.50 24.93
CA ARG A 98 7.19 -20.10 24.67
C ARG A 98 6.92 -19.23 25.89
N ALA A 99 7.77 -18.23 26.11
CA ALA A 99 7.57 -17.16 27.08
C ALA A 99 7.66 -15.81 26.38
N ALA A 100 6.54 -15.10 26.26
CA ALA A 100 6.57 -13.70 25.87
C ALA A 100 7.20 -12.87 26.99
N PHE A 101 7.95 -11.82 26.67
CA PHE A 101 8.54 -10.93 27.66
C PHE A 101 8.66 -9.51 27.14
N THR A 102 8.73 -8.55 28.06
CA THR A 102 9.13 -7.18 27.75
C THR A 102 10.57 -6.97 28.19
N ALA A 103 11.43 -6.54 27.27
CA ALA A 103 12.79 -6.15 27.56
C ALA A 103 12.88 -4.63 27.64
N THR A 104 13.47 -4.11 28.72
CA THR A 104 13.76 -2.69 28.90
C THR A 104 15.26 -2.51 29.08
N ARG A 105 15.89 -1.73 28.19
CA ARG A 105 17.32 -1.42 28.23
C ARG A 105 17.53 0.03 28.61
N SER A 106 18.29 0.28 29.66
CA SER A 106 18.73 1.63 30.03
C SER A 106 19.97 1.98 29.21
N LEU A 107 19.95 3.13 28.56
CA LEU A 107 20.97 3.60 27.64
C LEU A 107 21.65 4.83 28.23
N SER A 108 22.98 4.83 28.28
CA SER A 108 23.75 5.95 28.83
C SER A 108 23.38 7.26 28.14
N GLY A 109 22.85 8.23 28.90
CA GLY A 109 22.48 9.55 28.40
C GLY A 109 21.17 9.65 27.60
N HIS A 110 20.45 8.55 27.36
CA HIS A 110 19.29 8.53 26.43
C HIS A 110 18.01 7.91 27.01
N GLY A 111 18.03 7.52 28.29
CA GLY A 111 16.86 6.94 28.97
C GLY A 111 16.68 5.46 28.66
N ALA A 112 15.44 4.98 28.63
CA ALA A 112 15.12 3.56 28.47
C ALA A 112 14.47 3.25 27.12
N TRP A 113 14.83 2.09 26.55
CA TRP A 113 14.21 1.52 25.36
C TRP A 113 13.54 0.19 25.71
N SER A 114 12.22 0.13 25.54
CA SER A 114 11.41 -1.05 25.84
C SER A 114 10.79 -1.65 24.57
N PHE A 115 10.79 -2.98 24.47
CA PHE A 115 10.13 -3.71 23.38
C PHE A 115 9.66 -5.10 23.86
N ALA A 116 8.63 -5.63 23.20
CA ALA A 116 8.16 -7.00 23.44
C ALA A 116 8.98 -7.98 22.60
N SER A 117 9.25 -9.17 23.12
CA SER A 117 9.94 -10.27 22.43
C SER A 117 9.42 -11.63 22.96
N GLU A 118 9.92 -12.72 22.37
CA GLU A 118 9.52 -14.08 22.74
C GLU A 118 10.75 -14.99 22.89
N LEU A 119 10.81 -15.70 24.01
CA LEU A 119 11.76 -16.78 24.26
C LEU A 119 11.10 -18.11 23.87
N ARG A 120 11.62 -18.77 22.85
CA ARG A 120 11.16 -20.10 22.44
C ARG A 120 11.96 -21.18 23.15
N LEU A 121 11.28 -22.24 23.56
CA LEU A 121 11.86 -23.40 24.22
C LEU A 121 11.48 -24.68 23.48
N VAL A 122 12.43 -25.60 23.42
CA VAL A 122 12.28 -26.89 22.74
C VAL A 122 12.88 -27.99 23.62
N ARG A 123 12.34 -29.21 23.54
CA ARG A 123 12.95 -30.38 24.14
C ARG A 123 13.92 -31.04 23.17
N VAL A 124 15.20 -31.12 23.52
CA VAL A 124 16.26 -31.79 22.76
C VAL A 124 16.92 -32.82 23.68
N ASP A 125 17.03 -34.07 23.21
CA ASP A 125 17.58 -35.21 23.98
C ASP A 125 16.96 -35.37 25.38
N GLY A 126 15.64 -35.18 25.46
CA GLY A 126 14.87 -35.30 26.70
C GLY A 126 14.93 -34.07 27.62
N ARG A 127 15.79 -33.08 27.34
CA ARG A 127 15.99 -31.88 28.17
C ARG A 127 15.40 -30.63 27.52
N TRP A 128 14.85 -29.73 28.31
CA TRP A 128 14.39 -28.44 27.81
C TRP A 128 15.58 -27.51 27.57
N ARG A 129 15.55 -26.84 26.44
CA ARG A 129 16.57 -25.88 25.99
C ARG A 129 15.89 -24.67 25.40
N VAL A 130 16.59 -23.55 25.38
CA VAL A 130 16.17 -22.36 24.65
C VAL A 130 16.44 -22.57 23.16
N LEU A 131 15.42 -22.43 22.33
CA LEU A 131 15.55 -22.33 20.89
C LEU A 131 15.81 -20.87 20.53
N TRP A 132 17.09 -20.48 20.61
CA TRP A 132 17.47 -19.09 20.41
C TRP A 132 17.55 -18.73 18.92
N SER A 133 17.17 -17.50 18.62
CA SER A 133 17.44 -16.85 17.34
C SER A 133 17.69 -15.36 17.58
N PRO A 134 18.31 -14.62 16.64
CA PRO A 134 18.53 -13.18 16.79
C PRO A 134 17.24 -12.39 17.10
N ALA A 135 16.09 -12.85 16.61
CA ALA A 135 14.77 -12.30 16.95
C ALA A 135 14.45 -12.30 18.47
N THR A 136 15.13 -13.13 19.26
CA THR A 136 15.02 -13.14 20.74
C THR A 136 15.63 -11.87 21.33
N LEU A 137 16.76 -11.40 20.78
CA LEU A 137 17.43 -10.15 21.17
C LEU A 137 16.58 -8.93 20.83
N TYR A 138 16.00 -8.91 19.63
CA TYR A 138 15.08 -7.89 19.14
C TYR A 138 14.25 -8.48 18.00
N PRO A 139 12.90 -8.41 18.01
CA PRO A 139 12.06 -9.09 17.03
C PRO A 139 12.36 -8.78 15.56
N GLY A 140 12.90 -7.58 15.27
CA GLY A 140 13.26 -7.16 13.92
C GLY A 140 14.64 -7.62 13.44
N LEU A 141 15.43 -8.30 14.29
CA LEU A 141 16.77 -8.77 13.96
C LEU A 141 16.70 -10.16 13.31
N LYS A 142 17.17 -10.31 12.07
CA LYS A 142 17.21 -11.61 11.38
C LYS A 142 18.56 -12.30 11.53
N GLY A 143 19.65 -11.54 11.46
CA GLY A 143 21.03 -12.03 11.47
C GLY A 143 21.87 -11.51 12.63
N GLY A 144 23.17 -11.30 12.37
CA GLY A 144 24.12 -10.85 13.38
C GLY A 144 23.95 -9.39 13.76
N GLY A 145 23.63 -8.57 12.75
CA GLY A 145 23.36 -7.14 12.85
C GLY A 145 24.49 -6.30 13.48
N SER A 146 24.45 -4.99 13.25
CA SER A 146 25.24 -4.02 14.01
C SER A 146 24.34 -2.94 14.60
N TRP A 147 24.71 -2.48 15.78
CA TRP A 147 23.93 -1.55 16.59
C TRP A 147 24.76 -0.30 16.85
N ALA A 148 24.17 0.87 16.67
CA ALA A 148 24.81 2.13 16.99
C ALA A 148 23.79 3.15 17.49
N MET A 149 24.18 3.95 18.47
CA MET A 149 23.50 5.20 18.77
C MET A 149 24.02 6.28 17.82
N ARG A 150 23.15 6.87 16.99
CA ARG A 150 23.54 7.91 16.00
C ARG A 150 22.67 9.15 16.10
N GLN A 151 23.25 10.31 15.83
CA GLN A 151 22.46 11.49 15.55
C GLN A 151 21.94 11.42 14.13
N VAL A 152 20.64 11.66 13.98
CA VAL A 152 19.94 11.67 12.70
C VAL A 152 19.08 12.93 12.64
N PHE A 153 18.86 13.42 11.43
CA PHE A 153 17.89 14.47 11.21
C PHE A 153 16.55 13.81 10.94
N VAL A 154 15.50 14.30 11.61
CA VAL A 154 14.13 13.86 11.36
C VAL A 154 13.25 15.07 11.08
N PRO A 155 12.20 14.87 10.28
CA PRO A 155 11.19 15.88 10.04
C PRO A 155 10.65 16.51 11.34
N ALA A 156 10.59 17.84 11.42
CA ALA A 156 9.77 18.51 12.43
C ALA A 156 8.29 18.54 12.05
N ALA A 157 7.92 18.14 10.84
CA ALA A 157 6.54 17.95 10.42
C ALA A 157 6.18 16.46 10.33
N THR A 158 5.04 16.08 10.90
CA THR A 158 4.49 14.72 10.72
C THR A 158 3.14 14.78 10.05
N PRO A 159 3.00 14.24 8.82
CA PRO A 159 1.71 14.11 8.17
C PRO A 159 0.76 13.21 8.96
N ALA A 160 -0.48 13.63 9.04
CA ALA A 160 -1.58 12.90 9.64
C ALA A 160 -2.75 12.83 8.66
N ALA A 161 -3.61 11.84 8.84
CA ALA A 161 -4.86 11.75 8.11
C ALA A 161 -5.77 12.94 8.44
N ARG A 162 -6.83 13.10 7.65
CA ARG A 162 -7.83 14.15 7.83
C ARG A 162 -8.48 14.19 9.22
N ASP A 163 -8.56 13.06 9.90
CA ASP A 163 -9.11 12.92 11.25
C ASP A 163 -8.07 13.21 12.36
N GLY A 164 -6.87 13.65 11.95
CA GLY A 164 -5.74 13.97 12.83
C GLY A 164 -4.97 12.75 13.33
N ARG A 165 -5.40 11.52 13.02
CA ARG A 165 -4.68 10.32 13.43
C ARG A 165 -3.48 10.05 12.52
N PRO A 166 -2.45 9.31 12.98
CA PRO A 166 -1.32 8.94 12.15
C PRO A 166 -1.76 8.20 10.88
N LEU A 167 -1.06 8.46 9.78
CA LEU A 167 -1.12 7.62 8.59
C LEU A 167 -0.41 6.28 8.89
N GLN A 168 -0.72 5.24 8.12
CA GLN A 168 0.01 3.98 8.28
C GLN A 168 1.46 4.16 7.82
N ASP A 169 2.38 3.58 8.58
CA ASP A 169 3.79 3.58 8.22
C ASP A 169 4.06 2.51 7.17
N GLY A 170 4.79 2.87 6.11
CA GLY A 170 5.14 1.95 5.02
C GLY A 170 4.05 1.77 3.96
N GLY A 171 4.19 0.73 3.14
CA GLY A 171 3.25 0.38 2.09
C GLY A 171 3.21 1.35 0.89
N PRO A 172 2.19 1.22 0.02
CA PRO A 172 2.05 2.00 -1.22
C PRO A 172 1.95 3.53 -1.03
N LEU A 173 1.57 3.99 0.16
CA LEU A 173 1.42 5.42 0.48
C LEU A 173 2.73 6.09 0.94
N ALA A 174 3.70 5.32 1.43
CA ALA A 174 4.91 5.85 2.08
C ALA A 174 5.70 6.88 1.23
N PRO A 175 5.91 6.69 -0.09
CA PRO A 175 6.60 7.68 -0.91
C PRO A 175 5.89 9.05 -0.96
N TYR A 176 4.56 9.06 -0.87
CA TYR A 176 3.76 10.30 -0.86
C TYR A 176 3.89 11.04 0.46
N VAL A 177 3.92 10.31 1.58
CA VAL A 177 4.17 10.88 2.91
C VAL A 177 5.57 11.49 2.96
N ALA A 178 6.57 10.79 2.43
CA ALA A 178 7.93 11.30 2.33
C ALA A 178 8.00 12.57 1.44
N ALA A 179 7.32 12.59 0.30
CA ALA A 179 7.29 13.76 -0.58
C ALA A 179 6.62 14.99 0.07
N ILE A 180 5.53 14.79 0.84
CA ILE A 180 4.89 15.85 1.63
C ILE A 180 5.87 16.41 2.66
N ILE A 181 6.56 15.53 3.38
CA ILE A 181 7.56 15.90 4.37
C ILE A 181 8.66 16.73 3.73
N SER A 182 9.31 16.21 2.68
CA SER A 182 10.42 16.91 2.01
C SER A 182 10.00 18.30 1.55
N ARG A 183 8.79 18.47 1.03
CA ARG A 183 8.29 19.78 0.57
C ARG A 183 8.02 20.78 1.70
N LEU A 184 7.60 20.30 2.87
CA LEU A 184 7.17 21.16 3.98
C LEU A 184 8.26 21.42 5.01
N ASP A 185 9.34 20.65 4.98
CA ASP A 185 10.31 20.53 6.07
C ASP A 185 11.76 20.77 5.61
N GLU A 186 11.95 21.29 4.39
CA GLU A 186 13.27 21.56 3.79
C GLU A 186 14.20 22.42 4.67
N GLU A 187 13.67 23.14 5.68
CA GLU A 187 14.44 23.99 6.60
C GLU A 187 14.15 23.75 8.10
N GLU A 188 13.26 22.82 8.47
CA GLU A 188 12.80 22.62 9.86
C GLU A 188 13.25 21.26 10.45
N GLU A 189 14.20 20.54 9.85
CA GLU A 189 14.67 19.26 10.40
C GLU A 189 15.24 19.38 11.83
N GLN A 190 14.81 18.49 12.72
CA GLN A 190 15.32 18.40 14.07
C GLN A 190 16.39 17.31 14.19
N ARG A 191 17.50 17.64 14.86
CA ARG A 191 18.58 16.68 15.14
C ARG A 191 18.25 15.88 16.39
N VAL A 192 17.99 14.59 16.21
CA VAL A 192 17.59 13.65 17.27
C VAL A 192 18.57 12.50 17.38
N TRP A 193 18.51 11.75 18.47
CA TRP A 193 19.27 10.50 18.62
C TRP A 193 18.43 9.30 18.17
N ALA A 194 19.03 8.35 17.49
CA ALA A 194 18.39 7.13 17.03
C ALA A 194 19.21 5.90 17.41
N ILE A 195 18.52 4.82 17.80
CA ILE A 195 19.09 3.48 17.69
C ILE A 195 19.05 3.09 16.22
N GLU A 196 20.23 2.98 15.60
CA GLU A 196 20.42 2.46 14.25
C GLU A 196 20.74 0.95 14.33
N LEU A 197 19.97 0.15 13.59
CA LEU A 197 20.23 -1.26 13.31
C LEU A 197 20.62 -1.42 11.84
N ARG A 198 21.72 -2.12 11.55
CA ARG A 198 22.03 -2.62 10.20
C ARG A 198 22.05 -4.13 10.23
N ASP A 199 21.07 -4.76 9.60
CA ASP A 199 20.92 -6.22 9.55
C ASP A 199 21.60 -6.77 8.28
N ASP A 200 22.67 -7.56 8.45
CA ASP A 200 23.39 -8.33 7.42
C ASP A 200 23.55 -7.62 6.05
N GLY A 201 24.14 -6.42 6.04
CA GLY A 201 24.43 -5.65 4.82
C GLY A 201 23.24 -4.88 4.24
N GLY A 202 22.06 -4.97 4.87
CA GLY A 202 20.90 -4.14 4.57
C GLY A 202 21.09 -2.66 4.94
N PRO A 203 20.21 -1.78 4.44
CA PRO A 203 20.25 -0.35 4.79
C PRO A 203 20.03 -0.12 6.29
N PRO A 204 20.55 0.98 6.85
CA PRO A 204 20.33 1.35 8.24
C PRO A 204 18.83 1.55 8.54
N GLN A 205 18.39 1.02 9.68
CA GLN A 205 17.03 1.13 10.19
C GLN A 205 17.04 1.89 11.52
N HIS A 206 16.24 2.95 11.64
CA HIS A 206 16.06 3.66 12.91
C HIS A 206 14.95 3.01 13.72
N VAL A 207 15.30 2.16 14.70
CA VAL A 207 14.32 1.38 15.47
C VAL A 207 13.64 2.19 16.59
N LYS A 208 14.31 3.26 17.05
CA LYS A 208 13.80 4.16 18.09
C LYS A 208 14.48 5.51 17.98
N LEU A 209 13.69 6.58 18.06
CA LEU A 209 14.16 7.96 18.17
C LEU A 209 14.04 8.47 19.61
N PHE A 210 14.97 9.33 20.03
CA PHE A 210 15.08 9.98 21.33
C PHE A 210 15.25 11.48 21.16
N GLY A 211 14.67 12.26 22.08
CA GLY A 211 14.74 13.72 22.02
C GLY A 211 13.94 14.33 20.87
N VAL A 212 12.96 13.59 20.33
CA VAL A 212 12.03 14.13 19.33
C VAL A 212 11.12 15.15 20.00
N GLU A 213 11.29 16.43 19.65
CA GLU A 213 10.34 17.47 20.03
C GLU A 213 9.02 17.24 19.29
N LYS A 214 7.90 17.64 19.91
CA LYS A 214 6.58 17.50 19.28
C LYS A 214 6.52 18.39 18.03
N GLY A 215 6.78 17.77 16.89
CA GLY A 215 6.70 18.40 15.59
C GLY A 215 5.30 18.92 15.23
N ARG A 216 5.26 19.84 14.26
CA ARG A 216 4.04 20.35 13.65
C ARG A 216 3.28 19.20 12.98
N ARG A 217 2.08 18.91 13.44
CA ARG A 217 1.22 17.90 12.79
C ARG A 217 0.59 18.51 11.54
N ILE A 218 0.92 17.96 10.37
CA ILE A 218 0.36 18.40 9.09
C ILE A 218 -0.87 17.54 8.77
N ARG A 219 -2.05 18.15 8.76
CA ARG A 219 -3.27 17.43 8.36
C ARG A 219 -3.32 17.33 6.84
N THR A 220 -3.32 16.11 6.34
CA THR A 220 -3.59 15.79 4.93
C THR A 220 -5.08 15.59 4.70
N THR A 221 -5.48 15.49 3.44
CA THR A 221 -6.87 15.19 3.04
C THR A 221 -7.20 13.69 3.06
N LEU A 222 -6.20 12.84 3.28
CA LEU A 222 -6.32 11.39 3.22
C LEU A 222 -7.31 10.86 4.27
N ASP A 223 -8.23 10.03 3.81
CA ASP A 223 -9.21 9.34 4.64
C ASP A 223 -8.75 7.90 4.89
N ARG A 224 -8.51 7.54 6.16
CA ARG A 224 -7.92 6.24 6.51
C ARG A 224 -8.78 5.04 6.07
N ARG A 225 -10.10 5.19 5.99
CA ARG A 225 -10.98 4.11 5.55
C ARG A 225 -10.90 3.92 4.03
N VAL A 226 -10.96 5.02 3.28
CA VAL A 226 -10.82 5.01 1.82
C VAL A 226 -9.41 4.52 1.43
N GLN A 227 -8.38 4.96 2.16
CA GLN A 227 -6.99 4.53 1.96
C GLN A 227 -6.82 3.02 2.15
N ALA A 228 -7.29 2.48 3.27
CA ALA A 228 -7.19 1.05 3.54
C ALA A 228 -7.96 0.21 2.48
N ALA A 229 -9.14 0.67 2.05
CA ALA A 229 -9.90 0.03 0.99
C ALA A 229 -9.15 0.04 -0.36
N ALA A 230 -8.50 1.15 -0.69
CA ALA A 230 -7.71 1.29 -1.91
C ALA A 230 -6.47 0.37 -1.88
N GLU A 231 -5.75 0.34 -0.76
CA GLU A 231 -4.57 -0.52 -0.57
C GLU A 231 -4.94 -2.00 -0.62
N GLN A 232 -6.04 -2.40 0.03
CA GLN A 232 -6.54 -3.77 -0.04
C GLN A 232 -6.87 -4.19 -1.48
N ALA A 233 -7.49 -3.29 -2.26
CA ALA A 233 -7.79 -3.56 -3.65
C ALA A 233 -6.50 -3.68 -4.48
N VAL A 234 -5.56 -2.73 -4.37
CA VAL A 234 -4.28 -2.75 -5.09
C VAL A 234 -3.46 -4.00 -4.75
N ALA A 235 -3.42 -4.42 -3.48
CA ALA A 235 -2.75 -5.65 -3.07
C ALA A 235 -3.33 -6.93 -3.73
N ALA A 236 -4.59 -6.88 -4.15
CA ALA A 236 -5.27 -7.98 -4.83
C ALA A 236 -5.22 -7.86 -6.37
N ALA A 237 -4.52 -6.86 -6.91
CA ALA A 237 -4.38 -6.67 -8.36
C ALA A 237 -3.45 -7.75 -8.98
N PRO A 238 -3.69 -8.13 -10.25
CA PRO A 238 -2.86 -9.14 -10.93
C PRO A 238 -1.47 -8.63 -11.33
N GLY A 239 -1.17 -7.34 -11.11
CA GLY A 239 0.08 -6.68 -11.49
C GLY A 239 0.22 -5.32 -10.82
N ARG A 240 1.16 -4.51 -11.31
CA ARG A 240 1.37 -3.13 -10.79
C ARG A 240 0.13 -2.30 -11.06
N ALA A 241 -0.50 -1.82 -9.99
CA ALA A 241 -1.76 -1.10 -10.06
C ALA A 241 -1.75 0.13 -9.16
N ALA A 242 -2.55 1.13 -9.52
CA ALA A 242 -2.79 2.31 -8.71
C ALA A 242 -4.28 2.59 -8.59
N ILE A 243 -4.69 3.02 -7.40
CA ILE A 243 -6.01 3.61 -7.13
C ILE A 243 -5.79 4.99 -6.51
N VAL A 244 -6.37 6.00 -7.14
CA VAL A 244 -6.45 7.36 -6.60
C VAL A 244 -7.91 7.70 -6.41
N ALA A 245 -8.29 8.15 -5.21
CA ALA A 245 -9.65 8.58 -4.89
C ALA A 245 -9.66 10.07 -4.52
N VAL A 246 -10.64 10.80 -5.04
CA VAL A 246 -10.80 12.24 -4.91
C VAL A 246 -12.25 12.55 -4.53
N ARG A 247 -12.47 13.50 -3.63
CA ARG A 247 -13.80 14.03 -3.34
C ARG A 247 -14.18 15.07 -4.42
N PRO A 248 -15.30 14.88 -5.14
CA PRO A 248 -15.64 15.75 -6.27
C PRO A 248 -15.81 17.24 -5.92
N GLY A 249 -16.43 17.55 -4.78
CA GLY A 249 -16.83 18.92 -4.44
C GLY A 249 -15.69 19.88 -4.08
N ASP A 250 -14.49 19.38 -3.78
CA ASP A 250 -13.37 20.20 -3.32
C ASP A 250 -11.99 19.76 -3.86
N GLY A 251 -11.93 18.67 -4.62
CA GLY A 251 -10.68 18.14 -5.17
C GLY A 251 -9.77 17.47 -4.13
N GLU A 252 -10.27 17.20 -2.91
CA GLU A 252 -9.47 16.53 -1.88
C GLU A 252 -9.15 15.09 -2.27
N VAL A 253 -7.87 14.73 -2.29
CA VAL A 253 -7.41 13.37 -2.49
C VAL A 253 -7.67 12.59 -1.20
N LEU A 254 -8.59 11.63 -1.26
CA LEU A 254 -9.01 10.82 -0.12
C LEU A 254 -8.13 9.57 0.04
N ALA A 255 -7.58 9.05 -1.05
CA ALA A 255 -6.67 7.91 -1.02
C ALA A 255 -5.71 7.90 -2.21
N VAL A 256 -4.51 7.38 -1.95
CA VAL A 256 -3.50 7.04 -2.96
C VAL A 256 -2.91 5.69 -2.60
N ALA A 257 -3.36 4.62 -3.28
CA ALA A 257 -2.74 3.32 -3.20
C ALA A 257 -1.95 3.08 -4.48
N ASP A 258 -0.62 3.10 -4.40
CA ASP A 258 0.27 3.09 -5.57
C ASP A 258 1.23 1.89 -5.57
N GLY A 259 0.83 0.82 -6.24
CA GLY A 259 1.68 -0.33 -6.54
C GLY A 259 2.56 -0.16 -7.77
N LEU A 260 2.56 1.02 -8.42
CA LEU A 260 3.49 1.34 -9.49
C LEU A 260 4.85 1.73 -8.89
N GLY A 261 4.91 2.22 -7.65
CA GLY A 261 6.17 2.54 -6.97
C GLY A 261 6.64 3.98 -7.21
N GLY A 262 7.42 4.49 -6.26
CA GLY A 262 7.73 5.92 -6.18
C GLY A 262 6.44 6.74 -6.05
N LEU A 263 6.27 7.72 -6.93
CA LEU A 263 5.05 8.53 -7.06
C LEU A 263 4.27 8.19 -8.34
N GLY A 264 4.33 6.96 -8.84
CA GLY A 264 3.82 6.55 -10.15
C GLY A 264 2.36 6.95 -10.43
N ALA A 265 1.48 6.96 -9.42
CA ALA A 265 0.10 7.41 -9.58
C ALA A 265 -0.04 8.92 -9.82
N PHE A 266 0.98 9.72 -9.48
CA PHE A 266 1.01 11.17 -9.66
C PHE A 266 1.91 11.60 -10.82
N ILE A 267 3.09 11.00 -10.96
CA ILE A 267 4.10 11.39 -11.96
C ILE A 267 4.10 10.51 -13.21
N GLY A 268 3.51 9.30 -13.12
CA GLY A 268 3.41 8.40 -14.25
C GLY A 268 2.57 8.99 -15.38
N ARG A 269 3.03 8.80 -16.61
CA ARG A 269 2.39 9.33 -17.83
C ARG A 269 2.01 8.17 -18.73
N TYR A 270 0.71 7.98 -18.88
CA TYR A 270 0.16 6.84 -19.60
C TYR A 270 -0.93 7.29 -20.57
N PRO A 271 -1.11 6.62 -21.72
CA PRO A 271 -2.28 6.86 -22.55
C PRO A 271 -3.56 6.53 -21.75
N PRO A 272 -4.52 7.47 -21.61
CA PRO A 272 -5.75 7.23 -20.86
C PRO A 272 -6.73 6.28 -21.58
N GLY A 273 -6.51 6.04 -22.87
CA GLY A 273 -7.37 5.24 -23.72
C GLY A 273 -8.84 5.68 -23.64
N SER A 274 -9.76 4.72 -23.75
CA SER A 274 -11.20 5.02 -23.83
C SER A 274 -11.80 5.74 -22.60
N THR A 275 -11.07 5.91 -21.49
CA THR A 275 -11.52 6.79 -20.40
C THR A 275 -11.53 8.26 -20.80
N PHE A 276 -10.67 8.65 -21.75
CA PHE A 276 -10.64 10.01 -22.33
C PHE A 276 -11.92 10.37 -23.09
N LYS A 277 -12.74 9.39 -23.49
CA LYS A 277 -14.05 9.66 -24.10
C LYS A 277 -14.98 10.46 -23.18
N VAL A 278 -14.72 10.52 -21.87
CA VAL A 278 -15.40 11.46 -20.95
C VAL A 278 -15.12 12.91 -21.37
N VAL A 279 -13.88 13.24 -21.70
CA VAL A 279 -13.45 14.58 -22.18
C VAL A 279 -14.05 14.87 -23.55
N THR A 280 -14.00 13.90 -24.48
CA THR A 280 -14.60 14.04 -25.82
C THR A 280 -16.11 14.19 -25.75
N ALA A 281 -16.79 13.42 -24.89
CA ALA A 281 -18.22 13.56 -24.62
C ALA A 281 -18.56 14.93 -24.02
N GLY A 282 -17.70 15.47 -23.14
CA GLY A 282 -17.85 16.83 -22.62
C GLY A 282 -17.73 17.90 -23.72
N ALA A 283 -16.83 17.69 -24.69
CA ALA A 283 -16.70 18.57 -25.85
C ALA A 283 -17.97 18.52 -26.73
N LEU A 284 -18.49 17.31 -27.00
CA LEU A 284 -19.73 17.12 -27.75
C LEU A 284 -20.93 17.75 -27.03
N ALA A 285 -20.98 17.64 -25.70
CA ALA A 285 -22.05 18.25 -24.92
C ALA A 285 -21.95 19.78 -24.88
N ALA A 286 -20.74 20.35 -24.82
CA ALA A 286 -20.53 21.78 -25.00
C ALA A 286 -20.92 22.25 -26.41
N ALA A 287 -20.89 21.36 -27.41
CA ALA A 287 -21.37 21.60 -28.78
C ALA A 287 -22.86 21.25 -28.99
N GLY A 288 -23.62 21.02 -27.92
CA GLY A 288 -25.07 20.80 -27.97
C GLY A 288 -25.54 19.34 -28.09
N SER A 289 -24.62 18.35 -28.07
CA SER A 289 -25.00 16.94 -28.09
C SER A 289 -25.45 16.45 -26.70
N GLY A 290 -26.55 15.71 -26.64
CA GLY A 290 -27.05 15.06 -25.43
C GLY A 290 -26.84 13.55 -25.47
N ALA A 291 -27.17 12.88 -24.36
CA ALA A 291 -27.12 11.42 -24.28
C ALA A 291 -28.02 10.73 -25.33
N GLY A 292 -29.10 11.38 -25.75
CA GLY A 292 -30.03 10.88 -26.79
C GLY A 292 -29.67 11.26 -28.22
N THR A 293 -28.60 12.05 -28.46
CA THR A 293 -28.17 12.40 -29.82
C THR A 293 -27.86 11.12 -30.60
N GLY A 294 -28.38 11.00 -31.82
CA GLY A 294 -28.13 9.86 -32.69
C GLY A 294 -26.64 9.73 -33.04
N ALA A 295 -26.16 8.49 -33.10
CA ALA A 295 -24.77 8.15 -33.39
C ALA A 295 -24.68 6.79 -34.09
N ASP A 296 -23.58 6.56 -34.81
CA ASP A 296 -23.28 5.26 -35.43
C ASP A 296 -22.09 4.61 -34.73
N CYS A 297 -22.18 3.30 -34.51
CA CYS A 297 -21.09 2.47 -33.98
C CYS A 297 -20.89 1.24 -34.88
N PRO A 298 -20.31 1.43 -36.08
CA PRO A 298 -19.81 0.33 -36.91
C PRO A 298 -18.55 -0.27 -36.28
N ALA A 299 -18.21 -1.50 -36.66
CA ALA A 299 -16.99 -2.18 -36.20
C ALA A 299 -15.71 -1.43 -36.60
N SER A 300 -15.72 -0.82 -37.79
CA SER A 300 -14.61 -0.07 -38.36
C SER A 300 -15.13 1.14 -39.13
N VAL A 301 -14.38 2.24 -39.12
CA VAL A 301 -14.64 3.43 -39.94
C VAL A 301 -13.32 3.99 -40.44
N VAL A 302 -13.34 4.56 -41.66
CA VAL A 302 -12.24 5.41 -42.14
C VAL A 302 -12.66 6.86 -41.91
N THR A 303 -11.96 7.55 -41.00
CA THR A 303 -12.18 8.98 -40.72
C THR A 303 -10.87 9.73 -40.85
N ALA A 304 -10.88 10.85 -41.59
CA ALA A 304 -9.68 11.64 -41.89
C ALA A 304 -8.47 10.78 -42.32
N GLN A 305 -8.68 9.86 -43.28
CA GLN A 305 -7.68 8.94 -43.82
C GLN A 305 -7.11 7.93 -42.80
N ARG A 306 -7.71 7.82 -41.61
CA ARG A 306 -7.34 6.86 -40.57
C ARG A 306 -8.42 5.80 -40.39
N THR A 307 -8.02 4.53 -40.47
CA THR A 307 -8.89 3.41 -40.08
C THR A 307 -8.93 3.29 -38.56
N ILE A 308 -10.12 3.46 -37.99
CA ILE A 308 -10.39 3.27 -36.57
C ILE A 308 -11.24 2.02 -36.41
N ARG A 309 -10.86 1.15 -35.46
CA ARG A 309 -11.60 -0.07 -35.13
C ARG A 309 -12.08 -0.05 -33.70
N ASN A 310 -13.20 -0.71 -33.46
CA ASN A 310 -13.68 -1.03 -32.13
C ASN A 310 -12.93 -2.25 -31.57
N ASP A 311 -12.84 -2.31 -30.24
CA ASP A 311 -12.30 -3.48 -29.53
C ASP A 311 -13.12 -4.73 -29.88
N GLU A 312 -12.44 -5.86 -30.12
CA GLU A 312 -13.03 -7.13 -30.57
C GLU A 312 -13.97 -6.98 -31.80
N ASP A 313 -13.76 -5.96 -32.64
CA ASP A 313 -14.57 -5.62 -33.83
C ASP A 313 -16.09 -5.50 -33.54
N HIS A 314 -16.48 -5.14 -32.31
CA HIS A 314 -17.90 -5.02 -31.97
C HIS A 314 -18.61 -3.90 -32.76
N ALA A 315 -19.89 -4.09 -33.05
CA ALA A 315 -20.73 -3.10 -33.70
C ALA A 315 -22.13 -3.06 -33.07
N LEU A 316 -22.65 -1.85 -32.86
CA LEU A 316 -24.06 -1.64 -32.48
C LEU A 316 -24.92 -1.15 -33.66
N GLY A 317 -24.30 -0.72 -34.76
CA GLY A 317 -24.99 -0.03 -35.85
C GLY A 317 -25.50 1.35 -35.40
N ARG A 318 -26.71 1.71 -35.83
CA ARG A 318 -27.37 2.96 -35.42
C ARG A 318 -27.75 2.90 -33.94
N THR A 319 -27.32 3.91 -33.20
CA THR A 319 -27.52 3.99 -31.74
C THR A 319 -27.65 5.45 -31.29
N THR A 320 -27.55 5.67 -29.99
CA THR A 320 -27.44 7.01 -29.37
C THR A 320 -26.04 7.21 -28.83
N LEU A 321 -25.65 8.45 -28.57
CA LEU A 321 -24.37 8.76 -27.93
C LEU A 321 -24.23 8.04 -26.59
N ARG A 322 -25.32 7.86 -25.84
CA ARG A 322 -25.37 7.01 -24.64
C ARG A 322 -25.00 5.55 -24.93
N GLY A 323 -25.60 4.95 -25.96
CA GLY A 323 -25.31 3.58 -26.35
C GLY A 323 -23.86 3.41 -26.79
N ALA A 324 -23.37 4.30 -27.66
CA ALA A 324 -21.99 4.28 -28.12
C ALA A 324 -20.98 4.50 -26.98
N PHE A 325 -21.26 5.40 -26.04
CA PHE A 325 -20.41 5.62 -24.87
C PHE A 325 -20.41 4.40 -23.94
N ALA A 326 -21.58 3.79 -23.71
CA ALA A 326 -21.75 2.61 -22.87
C ALA A 326 -21.00 1.38 -23.43
N ALA A 327 -21.04 1.17 -24.75
CA ALA A 327 -20.28 0.12 -25.43
C ALA A 327 -18.82 0.50 -25.72
N SER A 328 -18.41 1.73 -25.41
CA SER A 328 -17.05 2.23 -25.63
C SER A 328 -16.63 2.27 -27.11
N CYS A 329 -17.54 2.56 -28.03
CA CYS A 329 -17.27 2.61 -29.48
C CYS A 329 -16.15 3.62 -29.81
N ASN A 330 -15.02 3.16 -30.34
CA ASN A 330 -13.94 4.03 -30.84
C ASN A 330 -14.42 4.78 -32.09
N THR A 331 -15.04 4.06 -33.02
CA THR A 331 -15.49 4.58 -34.31
C THR A 331 -16.37 5.82 -34.17
N THR A 332 -17.36 5.77 -33.29
CA THR A 332 -18.25 6.91 -32.98
C THR A 332 -17.48 8.15 -32.53
N PHE A 333 -16.62 8.01 -31.52
CA PHE A 333 -15.97 9.17 -30.89
C PHE A 333 -14.89 9.79 -31.79
N SER A 334 -14.16 8.96 -32.54
CA SER A 334 -13.21 9.43 -33.55
C SER A 334 -13.92 10.17 -34.69
N GLN A 335 -15.02 9.62 -35.22
CA GLN A 335 -15.78 10.25 -36.30
C GLN A 335 -16.40 11.57 -35.86
N LEU A 336 -17.11 11.60 -34.73
CA LEU A 336 -17.74 12.82 -34.22
C LEU A 336 -16.72 13.90 -33.84
N ALA A 337 -15.53 13.53 -33.39
CA ALA A 337 -14.47 14.50 -33.13
C ALA A 337 -13.99 15.19 -34.40
N VAL A 338 -13.78 14.43 -35.48
CA VAL A 338 -13.38 14.99 -36.79
C VAL A 338 -14.51 15.83 -37.38
N GLU A 339 -15.75 15.33 -37.37
CA GLU A 339 -16.87 15.98 -38.07
C GLU A 339 -17.47 17.18 -37.34
N ARG A 340 -17.46 17.19 -36.00
CA ARG A 340 -18.20 18.20 -35.20
C ARG A 340 -17.33 19.04 -34.28
N LEU A 341 -16.22 18.49 -33.80
CA LEU A 341 -15.38 19.18 -32.82
C LEU A 341 -14.23 19.94 -33.49
N GLY A 342 -13.43 19.25 -34.30
CA GLY A 342 -12.11 19.74 -34.69
C GLY A 342 -11.12 19.75 -33.51
N ALA A 343 -9.85 20.02 -33.81
CA ALA A 343 -8.77 20.03 -32.82
C ALA A 343 -8.99 21.06 -31.70
N GLU A 344 -9.46 22.26 -32.05
CA GLU A 344 -9.60 23.37 -31.10
C GLU A 344 -10.64 23.07 -30.01
N LYS A 345 -11.84 22.61 -30.38
CA LYS A 345 -12.91 22.33 -29.40
C LYS A 345 -12.56 21.14 -28.51
N LEU A 346 -11.90 20.12 -29.06
CA LEU A 346 -11.43 18.99 -28.26
C LEU A 346 -10.32 19.43 -27.27
N ALA A 347 -9.35 20.23 -27.72
CA ALA A 347 -8.32 20.79 -26.85
C ALA A 347 -8.90 21.71 -25.76
N ALA A 348 -9.92 22.51 -26.09
CA ALA A 348 -10.63 23.34 -25.12
C ALA A 348 -11.33 22.49 -24.05
N SER A 349 -11.94 21.36 -24.44
CA SER A 349 -12.50 20.40 -23.48
C SER A 349 -11.42 19.77 -22.61
N ALA A 350 -10.30 19.33 -23.19
CA ALA A 350 -9.18 18.76 -22.44
C ALA A 350 -8.68 19.73 -21.36
N ARG A 351 -8.53 21.02 -21.68
CA ARG A 351 -8.17 22.07 -20.70
C ARG A 351 -9.21 22.25 -19.58
N ARG A 352 -10.50 22.15 -19.89
CA ARG A 352 -11.58 22.18 -18.87
C ARG A 352 -11.50 21.00 -17.91
N PHE A 353 -11.00 19.85 -18.37
CA PHE A 353 -10.79 18.64 -17.57
C PHE A 353 -9.38 18.52 -16.97
N GLY A 354 -8.58 19.59 -17.00
CA GLY A 354 -7.28 19.65 -16.31
C GLY A 354 -6.06 19.27 -17.15
N PHE A 355 -6.21 18.87 -18.42
CA PHE A 355 -5.05 18.64 -19.28
C PHE A 355 -4.31 19.97 -19.55
N GLY A 356 -2.98 19.96 -19.43
CA GLY A 356 -2.12 21.13 -19.50
C GLY A 356 -2.16 22.03 -18.25
N ALA A 357 -2.89 21.68 -17.20
CA ALA A 357 -2.83 22.39 -15.94
C ALA A 357 -1.66 21.89 -15.10
N ARG A 358 -0.93 22.83 -14.47
CA ARG A 358 0.08 22.49 -13.47
C ARG A 358 -0.59 21.83 -12.26
N LEU A 359 -0.24 20.60 -11.96
CA LEU A 359 -0.76 19.89 -10.79
C LEU A 359 0.19 20.04 -9.60
N THR A 360 -0.29 20.65 -8.51
CA THR A 360 0.49 20.76 -7.26
C THR A 360 -0.33 20.26 -6.07
N PRO A 361 -0.54 18.94 -5.95
CA PRO A 361 -1.35 18.39 -4.88
C PRO A 361 -0.72 18.52 -3.49
N GLY A 362 0.54 18.94 -3.38
CA GLY A 362 1.33 18.89 -2.14
C GLY A 362 2.46 17.85 -2.18
N ALA A 363 2.57 17.13 -3.28
CA ALA A 363 3.69 16.30 -3.69
C ALA A 363 3.92 16.51 -5.20
N ASP A 364 5.03 15.99 -5.73
CA ASP A 364 5.29 16.07 -7.17
C ASP A 364 4.23 15.32 -7.98
N ALA A 365 3.78 15.95 -9.06
CA ALA A 365 2.78 15.41 -9.97
C ALA A 365 3.09 15.83 -11.40
N ALA A 366 2.79 14.93 -12.34
CA ALA A 366 2.90 15.21 -13.76
C ALA A 366 1.63 15.90 -14.27
N ASP A 367 1.82 16.97 -15.03
CA ASP A 367 0.73 17.62 -15.77
C ASP A 367 0.18 16.69 -16.85
N GLY A 368 -1.13 16.68 -17.07
CA GLY A 368 -1.71 15.99 -18.23
C GLY A 368 -1.24 16.61 -19.54
N SER A 369 -0.96 15.78 -20.54
CA SER A 369 -0.59 16.25 -21.87
C SER A 369 -1.72 15.97 -22.87
N PHE A 370 -2.17 17.02 -23.56
CA PHE A 370 -2.98 16.94 -24.77
C PHE A 370 -2.31 17.80 -25.83
N PRO A 371 -1.32 17.26 -26.57
CA PRO A 371 -0.72 17.98 -27.69
C PRO A 371 -1.78 18.29 -28.74
N ALA A 372 -1.69 19.46 -29.37
CA ALA A 372 -2.60 19.83 -30.45
C ALA A 372 -2.45 18.81 -31.60
N PRO A 373 -3.54 18.14 -32.04
CA PRO A 373 -3.47 17.24 -33.18
C PRO A 373 -3.03 17.97 -34.45
N GLU A 374 -2.04 17.43 -35.15
CA GLU A 374 -1.45 18.04 -36.36
C GLU A 374 -2.17 17.61 -37.65
N SER A 375 -3.02 16.58 -37.55
CA SER A 375 -3.82 16.07 -38.67
C SER A 375 -5.19 15.57 -38.18
N GLY A 376 -6.12 15.35 -39.11
CA GLY A 376 -7.40 14.73 -38.78
C GLY A 376 -7.25 13.28 -38.29
N ALA A 377 -6.22 12.56 -38.75
CA ALA A 377 -5.88 11.22 -38.25
C ALA A 377 -5.45 11.27 -36.78
N GLU A 378 -4.58 12.21 -36.41
CA GLU A 378 -4.20 12.42 -35.01
C GLU A 378 -5.39 12.86 -34.16
N LEU A 379 -6.29 13.70 -34.70
CA LEU A 379 -7.50 14.11 -34.01
C LEU A 379 -8.41 12.90 -33.71
N ALA A 380 -8.56 12.01 -34.68
CA ALA A 380 -9.35 10.79 -34.54
C ALA A 380 -8.81 9.87 -33.43
N GLU A 381 -7.48 9.73 -33.30
CA GLU A 381 -6.84 8.94 -32.24
C GLU A 381 -6.88 9.65 -30.88
N ALA A 382 -6.58 10.95 -30.84
CA ALA A 382 -6.62 11.74 -29.62
C ALA A 382 -8.02 11.76 -28.99
N ALA A 383 -9.07 11.78 -29.81
CA ALA A 383 -10.47 11.74 -29.36
C ALA A 383 -10.86 10.48 -28.57
N ILE A 384 -10.07 9.41 -28.68
CA ILE A 384 -10.27 8.16 -27.93
C ILE A 384 -9.16 7.92 -26.89
N GLY A 385 -8.34 8.94 -26.62
CA GLY A 385 -7.27 8.88 -25.62
C GLY A 385 -6.03 8.11 -26.06
N GLN A 386 -5.84 7.95 -27.37
CA GLN A 386 -4.65 7.36 -28.00
C GLN A 386 -3.74 8.44 -28.61
N GLY A 387 -2.70 8.00 -29.33
CA GLY A 387 -1.71 8.90 -29.94
C GLY A 387 -0.81 9.51 -28.88
N ARG A 388 -0.73 10.85 -28.84
CA ARG A 388 0.18 11.59 -27.95
C ARG A 388 -0.47 12.05 -26.63
N VAL A 389 -1.72 11.65 -26.36
CA VAL A 389 -2.41 12.02 -25.11
C VAL A 389 -1.82 11.24 -23.94
N GLN A 390 -1.47 11.94 -22.86
CA GLN A 390 -0.92 11.33 -21.65
C GLN A 390 -1.59 11.87 -20.39
N ALA A 391 -1.86 11.00 -19.43
CA ALA A 391 -2.43 11.34 -18.13
C ALA A 391 -1.84 10.45 -17.02
N SER A 392 -1.80 11.00 -15.81
CA SER A 392 -1.57 10.22 -14.59
C SER A 392 -2.88 9.69 -14.02
N PRO A 393 -2.85 8.62 -13.20
CA PRO A 393 -4.02 8.21 -12.41
C PRO A 393 -4.64 9.36 -11.61
N LEU A 394 -3.84 10.22 -10.97
CA LEU A 394 -4.32 11.42 -10.28
C LEU A 394 -5.19 12.31 -11.17
N LEU A 395 -4.70 12.64 -12.38
CA LEU A 395 -5.47 13.46 -13.32
C LEU A 395 -6.77 12.76 -13.71
N MET A 396 -6.71 11.46 -14.03
CA MET A 396 -7.89 10.71 -14.45
C MET A 396 -8.94 10.54 -13.34
N ALA A 397 -8.52 10.48 -12.07
CA ALA A 397 -9.44 10.57 -10.93
C ALA A 397 -10.13 11.94 -10.86
N SER A 398 -9.39 13.03 -11.13
CA SER A 398 -9.96 14.39 -11.20
C SER A 398 -10.90 14.59 -12.41
N VAL A 399 -10.70 13.86 -13.51
CA VAL A 399 -11.65 13.83 -14.66
C VAL A 399 -12.97 13.20 -14.25
N ALA A 400 -12.94 12.08 -13.53
CA ALA A 400 -14.16 11.47 -12.97
C ALA A 400 -14.83 12.38 -11.95
N ALA A 401 -14.05 13.06 -11.09
CA ALA A 401 -14.55 14.06 -10.15
C ALA A 401 -15.28 15.20 -10.87
N ALA A 402 -14.71 15.71 -11.96
CA ALA A 402 -15.31 16.79 -12.74
C ALA A 402 -16.64 16.36 -13.41
N ALA A 403 -16.73 15.13 -13.89
CA ALA A 403 -17.98 14.57 -14.42
C ALA A 403 -19.04 14.35 -13.32
N ALA A 404 -18.60 14.06 -12.09
CA ALA A 404 -19.48 13.94 -10.93
C ALA A 404 -19.98 15.31 -10.44
N ASP A 405 -19.09 16.28 -10.23
CA ASP A 405 -19.40 17.59 -9.63
C ASP A 405 -20.01 18.57 -10.64
N GLY A 406 -19.53 18.53 -11.89
CA GLY A 406 -19.82 19.54 -12.91
C GLY A 406 -18.77 20.65 -12.97
N SER A 407 -17.72 20.57 -12.15
CA SER A 407 -16.54 21.42 -12.27
C SER A 407 -15.28 20.61 -12.00
N TRP A 408 -14.26 20.82 -12.82
CA TRP A 408 -12.93 20.30 -12.55
C TRP A 408 -12.27 21.15 -11.48
N ARG A 409 -11.70 20.48 -10.50
CA ARG A 409 -10.94 21.09 -9.40
C ARG A 409 -9.58 20.44 -9.37
N SER A 410 -8.53 21.23 -9.20
CA SER A 410 -7.18 20.68 -9.08
C SER A 410 -7.11 19.77 -7.85
N PRO A 411 -6.67 18.51 -8.00
CA PRO A 411 -6.61 17.58 -6.89
C PRO A 411 -5.54 18.01 -5.88
N ARG A 412 -5.80 17.79 -4.58
CA ARG A 412 -4.91 18.19 -3.48
C ARG A 412 -4.88 17.19 -2.32
N LEU A 413 -3.69 16.91 -1.81
CA LEU A 413 -3.41 16.17 -0.57
C LEU A 413 -3.35 17.07 0.67
N LEU A 414 -3.17 18.37 0.47
CA LEU A 414 -3.00 19.36 1.53
C LEU A 414 -4.04 20.47 1.42
N GLU A 415 -4.17 21.27 2.48
CA GLU A 415 -4.95 22.49 2.43
C GLU A 415 -4.32 23.52 1.45
N PRO A 416 -5.13 24.36 0.78
CA PRO A 416 -4.63 25.37 -0.16
C PRO A 416 -3.54 26.29 0.41
N LYS A 417 -3.61 26.59 1.71
CA LYS A 417 -2.59 27.41 2.39
C LYS A 417 -1.23 26.72 2.38
N LEU A 418 -1.15 25.45 2.78
CA LEU A 418 0.07 24.66 2.80
C LEU A 418 0.65 24.45 1.40
N ILE A 419 -0.21 24.28 0.38
CA ILE A 419 0.23 24.20 -1.02
C ILE A 419 0.94 25.49 -1.42
N ARG A 420 0.39 26.66 -1.05
CA ARG A 420 1.00 27.96 -1.34
C ARG A 420 2.28 28.20 -0.56
N GLU A 421 2.33 27.80 0.72
CA GLU A 421 3.55 27.86 1.54
C GLU A 421 4.70 27.07 0.88
N GLY A 422 4.40 25.90 0.30
CA GLY A 422 5.36 25.13 -0.50
C GLY A 422 5.50 25.57 -1.97
N GLY A 423 5.13 26.80 -2.35
CA GLY A 423 5.32 27.34 -3.71
C GLY A 423 4.42 26.75 -4.82
N GLY A 424 3.35 26.06 -4.45
CA GLY A 424 2.33 25.52 -5.36
C GLY A 424 1.12 26.45 -5.55
N ALA A 425 0.16 26.02 -6.35
CA ALA A 425 -1.08 26.75 -6.61
C ALA A 425 -2.32 25.87 -6.54
N THR A 426 -3.46 26.46 -6.19
CA THR A 426 -4.78 25.80 -6.26
C THR A 426 -5.66 26.64 -7.18
N PRO A 427 -5.67 26.34 -8.50
CA PRO A 427 -6.47 27.10 -9.45
C PRO A 427 -7.96 27.06 -9.13
N ASP A 428 -8.68 28.10 -9.55
CA ASP A 428 -10.13 28.16 -9.41
C ASP A 428 -10.82 26.99 -10.15
N PRO A 429 -11.98 26.52 -9.64
CA PRO A 429 -12.76 25.48 -10.29
C PRO A 429 -13.13 25.86 -11.72
N ARG A 430 -13.03 24.90 -12.64
CA ARG A 430 -13.38 25.07 -14.05
C ARG A 430 -14.70 24.37 -14.37
N PRO A 431 -15.77 25.09 -14.73
CA PRO A 431 -17.03 24.47 -15.10
C PRO A 431 -16.92 23.52 -16.29
N VAL A 432 -17.58 22.37 -16.21
CA VAL A 432 -17.68 21.37 -17.27
C VAL A 432 -19.11 21.35 -17.82
N PRO A 433 -19.36 21.86 -19.04
CA PRO A 433 -20.69 21.86 -19.64
C PRO A 433 -21.25 20.44 -19.85
N GLY A 434 -22.58 20.32 -19.85
CA GLY A 434 -23.25 19.08 -20.23
C GLY A 434 -23.11 17.93 -19.22
N THR A 435 -22.83 18.24 -17.95
CA THR A 435 -22.61 17.24 -16.89
C THR A 435 -23.77 16.25 -16.75
N SER A 436 -25.02 16.70 -16.92
CA SER A 436 -26.20 15.81 -16.86
C SER A 436 -26.14 14.69 -17.92
N ALA A 437 -25.71 15.02 -19.15
CA ALA A 437 -25.50 14.04 -20.20
C ALA A 437 -24.34 13.10 -19.85
N LEU A 438 -23.20 13.64 -19.37
CA LEU A 438 -22.06 12.83 -18.93
C LEU A 438 -22.43 11.83 -17.83
N ARG A 439 -23.14 12.26 -16.78
CA ARG A 439 -23.59 11.39 -15.69
C ARG A 439 -24.51 10.28 -16.22
N THR A 440 -25.38 10.60 -17.17
CA THR A 440 -26.26 9.62 -17.81
C THR A 440 -25.49 8.58 -18.62
N MET A 441 -24.46 9.00 -19.36
CA MET A 441 -23.63 8.10 -20.15
C MET A 441 -22.71 7.24 -19.28
N MET A 442 -22.08 7.82 -18.24
CA MET A 442 -21.22 7.08 -17.30
C MET A 442 -22.01 6.06 -16.46
N ARG A 443 -23.26 6.35 -16.10
CA ARG A 443 -24.14 5.35 -15.49
C ARG A 443 -24.44 4.20 -16.45
N ALA A 444 -24.70 4.49 -17.73
CA ALA A 444 -25.02 3.47 -18.73
C ALA A 444 -23.87 2.46 -18.94
N VAL A 445 -22.61 2.87 -18.79
CA VAL A 445 -21.45 1.96 -18.82
C VAL A 445 -21.56 0.87 -17.75
N VAL A 446 -22.03 1.22 -16.55
CA VAL A 446 -22.12 0.31 -15.40
C VAL A 446 -23.43 -0.47 -15.40
N THR A 447 -24.54 0.11 -15.86
CA THR A 447 -25.85 -0.57 -15.78
C THR A 447 -26.12 -1.52 -16.96
N GLY A 448 -25.43 -1.36 -18.08
CA GLY A 448 -25.65 -2.21 -19.26
C GLY A 448 -24.56 -2.12 -20.33
N GLY A 449 -23.43 -1.48 -20.03
CA GLY A 449 -22.31 -1.32 -20.94
C GLY A 449 -21.11 -2.16 -20.54
N THR A 450 -19.92 -1.69 -20.90
CA THR A 450 -18.66 -2.42 -20.73
C THR A 450 -18.31 -2.77 -19.28
N ALA A 451 -18.93 -2.17 -18.27
CA ALA A 451 -18.69 -2.48 -16.85
C ALA A 451 -19.84 -3.24 -16.16
N ALA A 452 -20.90 -3.62 -16.89
CA ALA A 452 -22.10 -4.22 -16.28
C ALA A 452 -21.84 -5.54 -15.53
N GLY A 453 -20.92 -6.37 -16.05
CA GLY A 453 -20.53 -7.63 -15.42
C GLY A 453 -19.46 -7.50 -14.34
N ALA A 454 -18.95 -6.31 -14.05
CA ALA A 454 -17.80 -6.13 -13.15
C ALA A 454 -18.15 -6.25 -11.66
N GLY A 455 -19.42 -6.39 -11.31
CA GLY A 455 -19.89 -6.52 -9.93
C GLY A 455 -19.75 -5.24 -9.10
N LEU A 456 -19.76 -4.07 -9.77
CA LEU A 456 -19.72 -2.75 -9.14
C LEU A 456 -21.00 -2.54 -8.30
N PRO A 457 -20.90 -1.96 -7.08
CA PRO A 457 -22.08 -1.65 -6.27
C PRO A 457 -23.07 -0.71 -6.97
N SER A 458 -24.34 -0.79 -6.59
CA SER A 458 -25.37 0.12 -7.10
C SER A 458 -25.04 1.59 -6.82
N GLY A 459 -25.49 2.48 -7.70
CA GLY A 459 -25.14 3.91 -7.67
C GLY A 459 -23.78 4.26 -8.29
N THR A 460 -22.97 3.27 -8.67
CA THR A 460 -21.71 3.52 -9.38
C THR A 460 -21.96 4.00 -10.81
N ALA A 461 -21.20 5.02 -11.23
CA ALA A 461 -21.08 5.44 -12.62
C ALA A 461 -19.60 5.50 -13.01
N GLY A 462 -19.26 5.22 -14.27
CA GLY A 462 -17.87 5.21 -14.68
C GLY A 462 -17.64 5.08 -16.18
N LYS A 463 -16.37 4.89 -16.54
CA LYS A 463 -15.92 4.60 -17.90
C LYS A 463 -14.73 3.65 -17.86
N THR A 464 -14.84 2.53 -18.56
CA THR A 464 -13.71 1.61 -18.81
C THR A 464 -12.76 2.20 -19.85
N GLY A 465 -11.49 1.81 -19.80
CA GLY A 465 -10.51 2.08 -20.84
C GLY A 465 -9.53 0.95 -21.03
N THR A 466 -9.20 0.71 -22.29
CA THR A 466 -8.06 -0.11 -22.71
C THR A 466 -7.17 0.83 -23.52
N ALA A 467 -5.88 0.87 -23.21
CA ALA A 467 -4.92 1.69 -23.94
C ALA A 467 -3.81 0.79 -24.46
N GLU A 468 -3.82 0.55 -25.77
CA GLU A 468 -2.80 -0.25 -26.46
C GLU A 468 -1.44 0.41 -26.37
N ILE A 469 -0.41 -0.40 -26.09
CA ILE A 469 0.99 -0.01 -26.08
C ILE A 469 1.76 -0.89 -27.08
N GLY A 470 3.03 -0.56 -27.31
CA GLY A 470 3.90 -1.36 -28.19
C GLY A 470 3.97 -2.83 -27.75
N GLY A 471 4.13 -3.74 -28.71
CA GLY A 471 4.29 -5.18 -28.43
C GLY A 471 2.97 -5.95 -28.20
N GLY A 472 1.81 -5.33 -28.43
CA GLY A 472 0.50 -5.99 -28.30
C GLY A 472 -0.02 -6.04 -26.86
N GLU A 473 0.67 -5.40 -25.92
CA GLU A 473 0.19 -5.20 -24.56
C GLU A 473 -0.79 -4.01 -24.47
N SER A 474 -1.53 -3.93 -23.37
CA SER A 474 -2.38 -2.78 -23.09
C SER A 474 -2.46 -2.47 -21.60
N HIS A 475 -2.67 -1.20 -21.28
CA HIS A 475 -3.01 -0.78 -19.93
C HIS A 475 -4.52 -0.88 -19.68
N ALA A 476 -4.89 -1.34 -18.49
CA ALA A 476 -6.27 -1.43 -18.06
C ALA A 476 -6.65 -0.20 -17.21
N TRP A 477 -7.73 0.47 -17.61
CA TRP A 477 -8.26 1.64 -16.92
C TRP A 477 -9.73 1.47 -16.54
N PHE A 478 -10.09 2.06 -15.40
CA PHE A 478 -11.46 2.41 -15.08
C PHE A 478 -11.48 3.69 -14.26
N ILE A 479 -12.28 4.67 -14.67
CA ILE A 479 -12.55 5.87 -13.85
C ILE A 479 -14.02 5.91 -13.49
N GLY A 480 -14.36 6.39 -12.30
CA GLY A 480 -15.76 6.41 -11.88
C GLY A 480 -16.00 7.19 -10.61
N TYR A 481 -17.25 7.18 -10.17
CA TYR A 481 -17.65 7.77 -8.90
C TYR A 481 -18.84 7.03 -8.30
N ARG A 482 -18.92 7.09 -6.97
CA ARG A 482 -20.02 6.58 -6.14
C ARG A 482 -20.00 7.31 -4.79
N ASP A 483 -21.16 7.66 -4.26
CA ASP A 483 -21.35 8.16 -2.88
C ASP A 483 -20.35 9.24 -2.44
N GLY A 484 -20.14 10.25 -3.30
CA GLY A 484 -19.26 11.39 -3.01
C GLY A 484 -17.76 11.11 -3.15
N VAL A 485 -17.37 9.95 -3.69
CA VAL A 485 -15.99 9.57 -4.01
C VAL A 485 -15.87 9.35 -5.52
N ALA A 486 -15.02 10.11 -6.18
CA ALA A 486 -14.55 9.82 -7.53
C ALA A 486 -13.18 9.15 -7.48
N PHE A 487 -12.84 8.34 -8.48
CA PHE A 487 -11.61 7.56 -8.45
C PHE A 487 -11.14 7.17 -9.85
N SER A 488 -9.85 6.85 -9.93
CA SER A 488 -9.24 6.12 -11.04
C SER A 488 -8.67 4.81 -10.53
N VAL A 489 -8.83 3.76 -11.32
CA VAL A 489 -8.13 2.48 -11.20
C VAL A 489 -7.30 2.28 -12.45
N PHE A 490 -6.01 2.05 -12.27
CA PHE A 490 -5.04 1.80 -13.33
C PHE A 490 -4.28 0.51 -13.05
N VAL A 491 -4.07 -0.31 -14.08
CA VAL A 491 -3.18 -1.48 -14.01
C VAL A 491 -2.24 -1.44 -15.20
N GLU A 492 -0.95 -1.27 -14.90
CA GLU A 492 0.13 -1.25 -15.90
C GLU A 492 0.25 -2.62 -16.56
N SER A 493 0.37 -2.63 -17.89
CA SER A 493 0.23 -3.82 -18.75
C SER A 493 -0.90 -4.79 -18.33
N GLY A 494 -1.98 -4.26 -17.75
CA GLY A 494 -3.07 -5.05 -17.17
C GLY A 494 -4.09 -5.59 -18.17
N GLY A 495 -3.91 -5.33 -19.47
CA GLY A 495 -4.82 -5.75 -20.52
C GLY A 495 -6.10 -4.91 -20.56
N SER A 496 -7.24 -5.59 -20.52
CA SER A 496 -8.56 -4.99 -20.75
C SER A 496 -9.14 -4.31 -19.51
N GLY A 497 -9.50 -3.02 -19.63
CA GLY A 497 -10.18 -2.25 -18.57
C GLY A 497 -11.44 -2.91 -18.02
N PRO A 498 -12.39 -3.35 -18.87
CA PRO A 498 -13.56 -4.13 -18.46
C PRO A 498 -13.25 -5.41 -17.66
N LYS A 499 -12.20 -6.14 -18.05
CA LYS A 499 -11.88 -7.46 -17.48
C LYS A 499 -11.02 -7.36 -16.21
N VAL A 500 -10.27 -6.27 -16.03
CA VAL A 500 -9.28 -6.12 -14.93
C VAL A 500 -9.56 -4.90 -14.05
N ALA A 501 -9.56 -3.69 -14.61
CA ALA A 501 -9.68 -2.46 -13.80
C ALA A 501 -11.08 -2.25 -13.20
N ALA A 502 -12.15 -2.58 -13.92
CA ALA A 502 -13.51 -2.45 -13.39
C ALA A 502 -13.82 -3.44 -12.24
N PRO A 503 -13.45 -4.73 -12.30
CA PRO A 503 -13.55 -5.63 -11.15
C PRO A 503 -12.70 -5.19 -9.96
N LEU A 504 -11.51 -4.61 -10.20
CA LEU A 504 -10.67 -4.06 -9.15
C LEU A 504 -11.33 -2.85 -8.47
N ALA A 505 -11.97 -1.98 -9.26
CA ALA A 505 -12.82 -0.91 -8.75
C ALA A 505 -13.98 -1.44 -7.89
N ALA A 506 -14.61 -2.55 -8.29
CA ALA A 506 -15.66 -3.17 -7.49
C ALA A 506 -15.15 -3.67 -6.13
N ARG A 507 -13.94 -4.23 -6.08
CA ARG A 507 -13.28 -4.61 -4.82
C ARG A 507 -13.04 -3.40 -3.92
N PHE A 508 -12.47 -2.33 -4.47
CA PHE A 508 -12.25 -1.07 -3.77
C PHE A 508 -13.56 -0.51 -3.19
N LEU A 509 -14.61 -0.39 -4.01
CA LEU A 509 -15.89 0.17 -3.58
C LEU A 509 -16.58 -0.67 -2.49
N LYS A 510 -16.48 -2.01 -2.55
CA LYS A 510 -17.03 -2.92 -1.52
C LYS A 510 -16.25 -2.87 -0.21
N ALA A 511 -14.94 -2.63 -0.28
CA ALA A 511 -14.09 -2.51 0.92
C ALA A 511 -14.34 -1.20 1.68
N MET A 512 -14.92 -0.17 1.04
CA MET A 512 -15.31 1.07 1.71
C MET A 512 -16.58 0.96 2.58
N GLY A 513 -17.41 -0.08 2.38
CA GLY A 513 -18.76 -0.21 2.95
C GLY A 513 -19.82 -0.05 1.88
#